data_AF-A0A1V5KSH3-F1
#
_entry.id   AF-A0A1V5KSH3-F1
#
_cell.length_a   1.000
_cell.length_b   1.000
_cell.length_c   1.000
_cell.angle_alpha   90.00
_cell.angle_beta   90.00
_cell.angle_gamma   90.00
#
_symmetry.space_group_name_H-M   'P 1'
#
loop_
_entity.id
_entity.type
_entity.pdbx_description
1 polymer ?
#
loop_
_entity_poly.entity_id
_entity_poly.type
_entity_poly.pdbx_seq_one_letter_code
_entity_poly.pdbx_strand_id
1 'polypeptide(L)'
;MGGKVSAMEGYRLIYGGRSFDDAMAGYRLCLFGKGAKPKGEQDKDRGVIPEENLSEVIRTGGKVEMSELLRRRVRYFSDGMAIGSRLFLKEIYEQRRDCFPESRKARFATMKGADWGGLQVVRDLKVNLFG
;
A
#
# COMPACT_ATOMS: atom_id res chain seq x y z
N MET A 1 -8.44 9.43 -4.80
CA MET A 1 -9.26 9.57 -3.57
C MET A 1 -8.68 8.77 -2.40
N GLY A 2 -7.52 8.13 -2.58
CA GLY A 2 -6.78 7.57 -1.47
C GLY A 2 -5.96 8.63 -0.70
N GLY A 3 -5.73 8.39 0.59
CA GLY A 3 -4.80 9.21 1.40
C GLY A 3 -5.35 10.53 1.96
N LYS A 4 -6.64 10.82 1.84
CA LYS A 4 -7.27 11.88 2.65
C LYS A 4 -7.26 11.46 4.12
N VAL A 5 -6.72 12.31 4.99
CA VAL A 5 -6.58 12.02 6.43
C VAL A 5 -7.94 11.67 7.06
N SER A 6 -9.00 12.40 6.72
CA SER A 6 -10.35 12.11 7.25
C SER A 6 -10.88 10.73 6.85
N ALA A 7 -10.61 10.28 5.63
CA ALA A 7 -10.98 8.94 5.19
C ALA A 7 -10.17 7.86 5.93
N MET A 8 -8.86 8.08 6.10
CA MET A 8 -8.00 7.17 6.85
C MET A 8 -8.47 7.01 8.30
N GLU A 9 -8.81 8.12 8.96
CA GLU A 9 -9.37 8.10 10.32
C GLU A 9 -10.73 7.38 10.37
N GLY A 10 -11.59 7.56 9.37
CA GLY A 10 -12.83 6.83 9.26
C GLY A 10 -12.63 5.31 9.21
N TYR A 11 -11.69 4.82 8.39
CA TYR A 11 -11.34 3.40 8.36
C TYR A 11 -10.78 2.92 9.70
N ARG A 12 -9.88 3.68 10.32
CA ARG A 12 -9.34 3.34 11.64
C ARG A 12 -10.45 3.20 12.68
N LEU A 13 -11.40 4.13 12.72
CA LEU A 13 -12.53 4.10 13.62
C LEU A 13 -13.40 2.85 13.43
N ILE A 14 -13.79 2.54 12.18
CA ILE A 14 -14.64 1.38 11.85
C ILE A 14 -13.95 0.07 12.22
N TYR A 15 -12.63 -0.02 12.05
CA TYR A 15 -11.85 -1.24 12.28
C TYR A 15 -11.08 -1.24 13.62
N GLY A 16 -11.66 -0.61 14.64
CA GLY A 16 -11.24 -0.78 16.05
C GLY A 16 -10.13 0.16 16.52
N GLY A 17 -9.99 1.34 15.92
CA GLY A 17 -9.00 2.35 16.31
C GLY A 17 -7.54 1.99 16.02
N ARG A 18 -7.30 0.91 15.26
CA ARG A 18 -5.96 0.37 14.99
C ARG A 18 -5.13 1.29 14.08
N SER A 19 -3.90 0.86 13.79
CA SER A 19 -3.07 1.48 12.75
C SER A 19 -3.82 1.47 11.42
N PHE A 20 -3.50 2.40 10.51
CA PHE A 20 -4.17 2.44 9.21
C PHE A 20 -3.94 1.15 8.41
N ASP A 21 -2.75 0.55 8.49
CA ASP A 21 -2.42 -0.69 7.80
C ASP A 21 -3.25 -1.87 8.32
N ASP A 22 -3.43 -1.97 9.65
CA ASP A 22 -4.30 -3.00 10.26
C ASP A 22 -5.79 -2.77 9.96
N ALA A 23 -6.22 -1.50 9.90
CA ALA A 23 -7.58 -1.15 9.50
C ALA A 23 -7.87 -1.58 8.06
N MET A 24 -6.90 -1.38 7.16
CA MET A 24 -7.00 -1.83 5.77
C MET A 24 -6.98 -3.35 5.64
N ALA A 25 -6.20 -4.06 6.45
CA ALA A 25 -6.23 -5.52 6.50
C ALA A 25 -7.61 -6.03 6.95
N GLY A 26 -8.19 -5.43 7.99
CA GLY A 26 -9.57 -5.72 8.44
C GLY A 26 -10.61 -5.42 7.36
N TYR A 27 -10.46 -4.30 6.64
CA TYR A 27 -11.31 -3.96 5.51
C TYR A 27 -11.24 -5.02 4.39
N ARG A 28 -10.04 -5.50 4.04
CA ARG A 28 -9.87 -6.56 3.04
C ARG A 28 -10.54 -7.86 3.46
N LEU A 29 -10.39 -8.30 4.71
CA LEU A 29 -11.10 -9.48 5.21
C LEU A 29 -12.62 -9.33 5.06
N CYS A 30 -13.17 -8.17 5.44
CA CYS A 30 -14.59 -7.88 5.30
C CYS A 30 -15.04 -7.85 3.83
N LEU A 31 -14.28 -7.19 2.96
CA LEU A 31 -14.58 -7.06 1.53
C LEU A 31 -14.59 -8.41 0.84
N PHE A 32 -13.55 -9.22 1.03
CA PHE A 32 -13.44 -10.54 0.42
C PHE A 32 -14.47 -11.51 0.98
N GLY A 33 -14.69 -11.50 2.30
CA GLY A 33 -15.69 -12.35 2.94
C GLY A 33 -17.12 -12.06 2.47
N LYS A 34 -17.46 -10.79 2.25
CA LYS A 34 -18.75 -10.40 1.67
C LYS A 34 -18.83 -10.68 0.17
N GLY A 35 -17.75 -10.42 -0.56
CA GLY A 35 -17.73 -10.54 -2.02
C GLY A 35 -17.67 -11.98 -2.53
N ALA A 36 -17.23 -12.95 -1.72
CA ALA A 36 -17.19 -14.35 -2.11
C ALA A 36 -18.58 -15.02 -2.16
N LYS A 37 -19.59 -14.44 -1.50
CA LYS A 37 -20.94 -15.00 -1.50
C LYS A 37 -21.72 -14.51 -2.72
N PRO A 38 -22.18 -15.42 -3.62
CA PRO A 38 -23.12 -15.04 -4.66
C PRO A 38 -24.45 -14.59 -4.05
N LYS A 39 -25.08 -13.62 -4.69
CA LYS A 39 -26.39 -13.08 -4.33
C LYS A 39 -27.53 -13.85 -5.01
N GLY A 40 -27.23 -14.77 -5.93
CA GLY A 40 -28.21 -15.65 -6.56
C GLY A 40 -28.98 -14.98 -7.71
N GLU A 41 -28.52 -13.84 -8.19
CA GLU A 41 -29.09 -13.11 -9.32
C GLU A 41 -27.97 -12.84 -10.34
N GLN A 42 -28.13 -13.31 -11.58
CA GLN A 42 -27.09 -13.23 -12.63
C GLN A 42 -26.50 -11.82 -12.82
N ASP A 43 -27.33 -10.78 -12.76
CA ASP A 43 -26.86 -9.40 -12.91
C ASP A 43 -26.16 -8.84 -11.67
N LYS A 44 -26.40 -9.43 -10.48
CA LYS A 44 -25.78 -9.01 -9.22
C LYS A 44 -24.52 -9.81 -8.88
N ASP A 45 -24.26 -10.91 -9.59
CA ASP A 45 -23.14 -11.82 -9.35
C ASP A 45 -21.91 -11.56 -10.24
N ARG A 46 -21.94 -10.52 -11.08
CA ARG A 46 -20.82 -10.13 -11.97
C ARG A 46 -19.52 -9.74 -11.24
N GLY A 47 -19.55 -9.61 -9.91
CA GLY A 47 -18.41 -9.23 -9.07
C GLY A 47 -18.12 -10.23 -7.94
N VAL A 48 -18.62 -11.47 -8.03
CA VAL A 48 -18.33 -12.50 -7.03
C VAL A 48 -16.83 -12.78 -7.02
N ILE A 49 -16.25 -12.74 -5.84
CA ILE A 49 -14.83 -12.99 -5.62
C ILE A 49 -14.63 -14.51 -5.55
N PRO A 50 -13.69 -15.10 -6.31
CA PRO A 50 -13.35 -16.51 -6.20
C PRO A 50 -12.99 -16.93 -4.77
N GLU A 51 -13.38 -18.13 -4.36
CA GLU A 51 -13.10 -18.65 -3.01
C GLU A 51 -11.61 -18.78 -2.72
N GLU A 52 -10.79 -19.03 -3.73
CA GLU A 52 -9.34 -19.11 -3.64
C GLU A 52 -8.76 -17.76 -3.19
N ASN A 53 -9.29 -16.65 -3.73
CA ASN A 53 -8.87 -15.31 -3.35
C ASN A 53 -9.29 -14.97 -1.91
N LEU A 54 -10.48 -15.40 -1.48
CA LEU A 54 -10.89 -15.26 -0.08
C LEU A 54 -9.95 -16.06 0.84
N SER A 55 -9.65 -17.31 0.47
CA SER A 55 -8.78 -18.20 1.23
C SER A 55 -7.38 -17.62 1.40
N GLU A 56 -6.83 -17.02 0.34
CA GLU A 56 -5.55 -16.32 0.39
C GLU A 56 -5.58 -15.13 1.35
N VAL A 57 -6.63 -14.29 1.28
CA VAL A 57 -6.77 -13.11 2.15
C VAL A 57 -6.97 -13.52 3.61
N ILE A 58 -7.66 -14.62 3.90
CA ILE A 58 -7.75 -15.16 5.27
C ILE A 58 -6.37 -15.61 5.76
N ARG A 59 -5.63 -16.36 4.92
CA ARG A 59 -4.29 -16.88 5.26
C ARG A 59 -3.30 -15.75 5.57
N THR A 60 -3.37 -14.62 4.86
CA THR A 60 -2.49 -13.46 5.11
C THR A 60 -3.03 -12.51 6.18
N GLY A 61 -4.17 -12.83 6.82
CA GLY A 61 -4.82 -11.97 7.80
C GLY A 61 -5.26 -10.62 7.22
N GLY A 62 -5.60 -10.58 5.93
CA GLY A 62 -5.97 -9.37 5.21
C GLY A 62 -4.80 -8.55 4.68
N LYS A 63 -3.56 -8.87 5.08
CA LYS A 63 -2.37 -8.15 4.63
C LYS A 63 -2.05 -8.47 3.18
N VAL A 64 -1.37 -7.54 2.51
CA VAL A 64 -0.87 -7.72 1.15
C VAL A 64 0.62 -7.93 1.24
N GLU A 65 1.12 -8.97 0.58
CA GLU A 65 2.54 -9.24 0.51
C GLU A 65 3.29 -8.09 -0.17
N MET A 66 4.46 -7.74 0.35
CA MET A 66 5.32 -6.70 -0.21
C MET A 66 5.62 -6.94 -1.70
N SER A 67 5.82 -8.21 -2.09
CA SER A 67 6.06 -8.57 -3.50
C SER A 67 4.89 -8.20 -4.41
N GLU A 68 3.65 -8.30 -3.94
CA GLU A 68 2.48 -7.87 -4.69
C GLU A 68 2.39 -6.34 -4.75
N LEU A 69 2.65 -5.66 -3.62
CA LEU A 69 2.67 -4.20 -3.57
C LEU A 69 3.70 -3.60 -4.53
N LEU A 70 4.89 -4.20 -4.65
CA LEU A 70 5.93 -3.78 -5.59
C LEU A 70 5.51 -3.95 -7.06
N ARG A 71 4.65 -4.93 -7.37
CA ARG A 71 4.10 -5.12 -8.74
C ARG A 71 3.02 -4.10 -9.08
N ARG A 72 2.31 -3.56 -8.08
CA ARG A 72 1.37 -2.46 -8.28
C ARG A 72 2.20 -1.18 -8.37
N ARG A 73 2.14 -0.46 -9.49
CA ARG A 73 2.93 0.75 -9.75
C ARG A 73 2.61 1.88 -8.75
N VAL A 74 3.12 1.80 -7.53
CA VAL A 74 2.93 2.82 -6.50
C VAL A 74 3.82 4.00 -6.83
N ARG A 75 3.36 5.22 -6.55
CA ARG A 75 4.10 6.49 -6.77
C ARG A 75 5.49 6.51 -6.15
N TYR A 76 5.81 5.59 -5.25
CA TYR A 76 7.16 5.38 -4.73
C TYR A 76 8.18 5.03 -5.82
N PHE A 77 7.78 4.30 -6.88
CA PHE A 77 8.67 4.00 -8.01
C PHE A 77 8.94 5.20 -8.92
N SER A 78 8.00 6.15 -9.00
CA SER A 78 8.14 7.36 -9.81
C SER A 78 8.63 8.53 -8.96
N ASP A 79 7.74 9.08 -8.12
CA ASP A 79 7.98 10.29 -7.35
C ASP A 79 8.95 10.09 -6.17
N GLY A 80 9.03 8.86 -5.65
CA GLY A 80 10.00 8.42 -4.64
C GLY A 80 11.42 8.19 -5.20
N MET A 81 11.56 8.14 -6.54
CA MET A 81 12.76 7.97 -7.36
C MET A 81 13.45 6.61 -7.33
N ALA A 82 13.71 6.05 -6.14
CA ALA A 82 14.35 4.75 -6.01
C ALA A 82 13.87 4.08 -4.73
N ILE A 83 13.78 2.75 -4.76
CA ILE A 83 13.35 1.91 -3.63
C ILE A 83 14.50 0.97 -3.26
N GLY A 84 14.76 0.82 -1.97
CA GLY A 84 15.78 -0.10 -1.49
C GLY A 84 16.02 0.02 0.01
N SER A 85 17.00 -0.74 0.50
CA SER A 85 17.49 -0.54 1.87
C SER A 85 18.15 0.84 2.00
N ARG A 86 18.19 1.37 3.22
CA ARG A 86 18.78 2.69 3.47
C ARG A 86 20.23 2.80 2.99
N LEU A 87 21.03 1.75 3.19
CA LEU A 87 22.44 1.72 2.81
C LEU A 87 22.57 1.79 1.28
N PHE A 88 21.88 0.90 0.58
CA PHE A 88 21.85 0.86 -0.88
C PHE A 88 21.41 2.20 -1.49
N LEU A 89 20.38 2.84 -0.92
CA LEU A 89 19.90 4.12 -1.43
C LEU A 89 20.91 5.25 -1.22
N LYS A 90 21.65 5.25 -0.11
CA LYS A 90 22.71 6.26 0.11
C LYS A 90 23.84 6.09 -0.90
N GLU A 91 24.30 4.86 -1.11
CA GLU A 91 25.34 4.55 -2.09
C GLU A 91 24.93 4.99 -3.50
N ILE A 92 23.72 4.64 -3.94
CA ILE A 92 23.22 5.08 -5.25
C ILE A 92 23.07 6.60 -5.31
N TYR A 93 22.56 7.23 -4.26
CA TYR A 93 22.37 8.68 -4.23
C TYR A 93 23.70 9.44 -4.38
N GLU A 94 24.76 8.94 -3.75
CA GLU A 94 26.12 9.49 -3.85
C GLU A 94 26.74 9.21 -5.21
N GLN A 95 26.64 7.97 -5.72
CA GLN A 95 27.23 7.56 -7.00
C GLN A 95 26.54 8.16 -8.23
N ARG A 96 25.26 8.52 -8.13
CA ARG A 96 24.43 9.02 -9.24
C ARG A 96 23.79 10.36 -8.88
N ARG A 97 24.55 11.24 -8.22
CA ARG A 97 24.04 12.50 -7.65
C ARG A 97 23.37 13.42 -8.69
N ASP A 98 23.85 13.38 -9.92
CA ASP A 98 23.30 14.05 -11.10
C ASP A 98 21.86 13.62 -11.44
N CYS A 99 21.50 12.37 -11.16
CA CYS A 99 20.16 11.84 -11.36
C CYS A 99 19.14 12.31 -10.31
N PHE A 100 19.58 12.99 -9.23
CA PHE A 100 18.73 13.44 -8.13
C PHE A 100 18.70 14.98 -8.04
N PRO A 101 17.63 15.65 -8.50
CA PRO A 101 17.54 17.12 -8.46
C PRO A 101 17.62 17.71 -7.05
N GLU A 102 18.41 18.78 -6.89
CA GLU A 102 18.65 19.46 -5.60
C GLU A 102 17.40 20.15 -5.05
N SER A 103 16.46 20.49 -5.93
CA SER A 103 15.22 21.18 -5.60
C SER A 103 14.39 20.46 -4.53
N ARG A 104 14.62 19.16 -4.31
CA ARG A 104 13.98 18.38 -3.24
C ARG A 104 14.99 17.52 -2.47
N LYS A 105 15.05 17.76 -1.16
CA LYS A 105 15.94 17.07 -0.22
C LYS A 105 15.71 15.55 -0.18
N ALA A 106 16.79 14.78 -0.31
CA ALA A 106 16.79 13.34 -0.03
C ALA A 106 16.57 13.08 1.46
N ARG A 107 15.61 12.21 1.78
CA ARG A 107 15.23 11.89 3.16
C ARG A 107 15.38 10.43 3.53
N PHE A 108 15.46 9.53 2.54
CA PHE A 108 15.51 8.08 2.77
C PHE A 108 14.35 7.65 3.68
N ALA A 109 13.14 7.94 3.23
CA ALA A 109 11.92 7.85 4.03
C ALA A 109 11.29 6.46 3.94
N THR A 110 10.67 6.02 5.03
CA THR A 110 9.81 4.83 5.04
C THR A 110 8.54 5.10 4.25
N MET A 111 8.04 4.08 3.56
CA MET A 111 6.79 4.15 2.82
C MET A 111 5.60 3.91 3.76
N LYS A 112 4.43 4.47 3.40
CA LYS A 112 3.17 4.38 4.15
C LYS A 112 2.12 3.56 3.40
N GLY A 113 1.13 3.06 4.13
CA GLY A 113 -0.09 2.43 3.62
C GLY A 113 -0.01 0.92 3.42
N ALA A 114 1.08 0.32 3.85
CA ALA A 114 1.28 -1.11 3.92
C ALA A 114 2.58 -1.41 4.68
N ASP A 115 2.78 -2.69 4.97
CA ASP A 115 4.06 -3.20 5.45
C ASP A 115 5.04 -3.34 4.26
N TRP A 116 5.94 -2.36 4.15
CA TRP A 116 7.03 -2.36 3.17
C TRP A 116 8.32 -2.97 3.73
N GLY A 117 8.26 -3.57 4.92
CA GLY A 117 9.42 -4.03 5.65
C GLY A 117 10.46 -2.92 5.85
N GLY A 118 11.73 -3.24 5.60
CA GLY A 118 12.85 -2.30 5.70
C GLY A 118 13.07 -1.40 4.48
N LEU A 119 12.20 -1.45 3.47
CA LEU A 119 12.37 -0.67 2.25
C LEU A 119 12.06 0.81 2.48
N GLN A 120 12.89 1.65 1.86
CA GLN A 120 12.78 3.09 1.89
C GLN A 120 12.76 3.67 0.47
N VAL A 121 12.45 4.95 0.37
CA VAL A 121 12.53 5.75 -0.84
C VAL A 121 13.43 6.96 -0.65
N VAL A 122 14.12 7.40 -1.71
CA VAL A 122 15.00 8.58 -1.62
C VAL A 122 14.20 9.82 -1.22
N ARG A 123 13.01 10.00 -1.79
CA ARG A 123 12.13 11.14 -1.52
C ARG A 123 10.93 10.76 -0.67
N ASP A 124 10.70 11.56 0.38
CA ASP A 124 9.51 11.48 1.22
C ASP A 124 8.27 12.00 0.47
N LEU A 125 7.30 11.12 0.20
CA LEU A 125 6.02 11.50 -0.39
C LEU A 125 5.05 11.94 0.69
N LYS A 126 4.79 13.25 0.74
CA LYS A 126 3.91 13.85 1.76
C LYS A 126 2.47 14.05 1.32
N VAL A 127 2.20 14.13 0.01
CA VAL A 127 0.88 14.49 -0.53
C VAL A 127 0.42 13.51 -1.60
N ASN A 128 -0.87 13.18 -1.59
CA ASN A 128 -1.54 12.30 -2.56
C ASN A 128 -0.90 10.90 -2.69
N LEU A 129 -0.40 10.33 -1.60
CA LEU A 129 0.33 9.05 -1.60
C LEU A 129 -0.38 7.92 -2.36
N PHE A 130 -1.71 7.90 -2.26
CA PHE A 130 -2.58 6.95 -2.94
C PHE A 130 -3.45 7.76 -3.93
N GLY A 131 -3.48 7.38 -5.19
CA GLY A 131 -4.23 8.07 -6.26
C GLY A 131 -5.72 8.24 -5.95
#